data_AF-A0A3D5QE09-F1
#
_entry.id   AF-A0A3D5QE09-F1
#
_cell.length_a   1.000
_cell.length_b   1.000
_cell.length_c   1.000
_cell.angle_alpha   90.00
_cell.angle_beta   90.00
_cell.angle_gamma   90.00
#
_symmetry.space_group_name_H-M   'P 1'
#
loop_
_entity.id
_entity.type
_entity.pdbx_description
1 polymer ?
#
loop_
_entity_poly.entity_id
_entity_poly.type
_entity_poly.pdbx_seq_one_letter_code
_entity_poly.pdbx_strand_id
1 'polypeptide(L)'
;MEKLPNQLTILRVILVPVFLILIFFDKNITNILAAVIFIFASVTDFVDGFIARKYSVVSDFGKILDPIADKILVASAMISLVQLDRLSSIVVIILLSREFAVGALRDFASSRRIIIPAGFFGKIKTAF
;
A
#
# COMPACT_ATOMS: atom_id res chain seq x y z
N MET A 1 5.23 4.16 25.84
CA MET A 1 3.90 4.26 25.20
C MET A 1 4.06 3.97 23.70
N GLU A 2 4.69 2.83 23.37
CA GLU A 2 5.26 2.52 22.04
C GLU A 2 4.36 1.65 21.14
N LYS A 3 3.11 1.39 21.52
CA LYS A 3 2.33 0.25 20.97
C LYS A 3 1.34 0.59 19.85
N LEU A 4 0.98 1.86 19.64
CA LEU A 4 -0.09 2.23 18.71
C LEU A 4 0.27 1.97 17.23
N PRO A 5 1.42 2.43 16.69
CA PRO A 5 1.68 2.31 15.25
C PRO A 5 1.82 0.85 14.79
N ASN A 6 2.53 0.03 15.57
CA ASN A 6 2.81 -1.36 15.19
C ASN A 6 1.54 -2.25 15.19
N GLN A 7 0.56 -1.94 16.02
CA GLN A 7 -0.68 -2.70 16.10
C GLN A 7 -1.54 -2.53 14.84
N LEU A 8 -1.54 -1.34 14.24
CA LEU A 8 -2.34 -1.07 13.04
C LEU A 8 -1.67 -1.61 11.76
N THR A 9 -0.35 -1.58 11.67
CA THR A 9 0.38 -2.28 10.61
C THR A 9 0.11 -3.79 10.65
N ILE A 10 0.13 -4.39 11.84
CA ILE A 10 -0.23 -5.82 12.03
C ILE A 10 -1.68 -6.08 11.64
N LEU A 11 -2.61 -5.20 12.07
CA LEU A 11 -4.01 -5.29 11.68
C LEU A 11 -4.16 -5.29 10.15
N ARG A 12 -3.41 -4.45 9.44
CA ARG A 12 -3.45 -4.38 7.97
C ARG A 12 -2.98 -5.66 7.31
N VAL A 13 -1.87 -6.23 7.80
CA VAL A 13 -1.36 -7.52 7.31
C VAL A 13 -2.41 -8.61 7.48
N ILE A 14 -3.21 -8.57 8.55
CA ILE A 14 -4.33 -9.50 8.77
C ILE A 14 -5.55 -9.16 7.88
N LEU A 15 -5.80 -7.88 7.59
CA LEU A 15 -6.91 -7.46 6.72
C LEU A 15 -6.72 -7.84 5.25
N VAL A 16 -5.47 -7.97 4.77
CA VAL A 16 -5.17 -8.40 3.40
C VAL A 16 -5.78 -9.78 3.06
N PRO A 17 -5.52 -10.87 3.82
CA PRO A 17 -6.14 -12.16 3.52
C PRO A 17 -7.67 -12.14 3.71
N VAL A 18 -8.19 -11.35 4.64
CA VAL A 18 -9.65 -11.18 4.80
C VAL A 18 -10.27 -10.54 3.55
N PHE A 19 -9.63 -9.49 3.04
CA PHE A 19 -10.00 -8.84 1.77
C PHE A 19 -9.98 -9.83 0.61
N LEU A 20 -8.91 -10.62 0.47
CA LEU A 20 -8.78 -11.64 -0.57
C LEU A 20 -9.91 -12.67 -0.50
N ILE A 21 -10.22 -13.17 0.69
CA ILE A 21 -11.31 -14.14 0.86
C ILE A 21 -12.65 -13.53 0.38
N LEU A 22 -12.95 -12.29 0.78
CA LEU A 22 -14.21 -11.63 0.46
C LEU A 22 -14.37 -11.29 -1.03
N ILE A 23 -13.29 -10.87 -1.70
CA ILE A 23 -13.35 -10.54 -3.13
C ILE A 23 -13.54 -11.81 -3.98
N PHE A 24 -13.00 -12.96 -3.57
CA PHE A 24 -13.19 -14.23 -4.29
C PHE A 24 -14.55 -14.88 -4.09
N PHE A 25 -15.33 -14.50 -3.08
CA PHE A 25 -16.73 -14.95 -2.96
C PHE A 25 -17.64 -14.41 -4.08
N ASP A 26 -17.22 -13.33 -4.75
CA ASP A 26 -17.84 -12.71 -5.91
C ASP A 26 -19.38 -12.57 -5.88
N LYS A 27 -19.91 -12.09 -4.75
CA LYS A 27 -21.31 -11.67 -4.62
C LYS A 27 -21.39 -10.16 -4.47
N ASN A 28 -22.50 -9.55 -4.87
CA ASN A 28 -22.69 -8.09 -4.75
C ASN A 28 -22.38 -7.56 -3.34
N ILE A 29 -22.84 -8.28 -2.30
CA ILE A 29 -22.59 -7.90 -0.90
C ILE A 29 -21.10 -8.07 -0.53
N THR A 30 -20.46 -9.18 -0.92
CA THR A 30 -19.06 -9.43 -0.56
C THR A 30 -18.09 -8.52 -1.31
N ASN A 31 -18.44 -8.11 -2.54
CA ASN A 31 -17.69 -7.12 -3.31
C ASN A 31 -17.75 -5.74 -2.67
N ILE A 32 -18.92 -5.33 -2.13
CA ILE A 32 -19.05 -4.09 -1.36
C ILE A 32 -18.23 -4.17 -0.07
N LEU A 33 -18.32 -5.29 0.68
CA LEU A 33 -17.52 -5.47 1.89
C LEU A 33 -16.01 -5.46 1.60
N ALA A 34 -15.57 -6.12 0.54
CA ALA A 34 -14.17 -6.11 0.12
C ALA A 34 -13.69 -4.69 -0.21
N ALA A 35 -14.50 -3.89 -0.93
CA ALA A 35 -14.20 -2.49 -1.20
C ALA A 35 -14.10 -1.65 0.09
N VAL A 36 -15.03 -1.85 1.03
CA VAL A 36 -15.02 -1.16 2.33
C VAL A 36 -13.75 -1.51 3.13
N ILE A 37 -13.39 -2.79 3.19
CA ILE A 37 -12.17 -3.24 3.89
C ILE A 37 -10.92 -2.69 3.22
N PHE A 38 -10.87 -2.68 1.89
CA PHE A 38 -9.76 -2.11 1.14
C PHE A 38 -9.58 -0.62 1.42
N ILE A 39 -10.66 0.15 1.39
CA ILE A 39 -10.65 1.59 1.72
C ILE A 39 -10.21 1.79 3.17
N PHE A 40 -10.78 1.02 4.10
CA PHE A 40 -10.43 1.12 5.52
C PHE A 40 -8.95 0.83 5.74
N ALA A 41 -8.42 -0.27 5.18
CA ALA A 41 -7.02 -0.65 5.27
C ALA A 41 -6.08 0.41 4.69
N SER A 42 -6.47 1.04 3.58
CA SER A 42 -5.70 2.12 2.94
C SER A 42 -5.71 3.42 3.76
N VAL A 43 -6.87 3.80 4.30
CA VAL A 43 -7.00 5.00 5.15
C VAL A 43 -6.24 4.82 6.46
N THR A 44 -6.27 3.64 7.05
CA THR A 44 -5.53 3.33 8.27
C THR A 44 -4.02 3.55 8.08
N ASP A 45 -3.44 3.15 6.95
CA ASP A 45 -2.02 3.44 6.65
C ASP A 45 -1.69 4.93 6.65
N PHE A 46 -2.52 5.71 5.98
CA PHE A 46 -2.30 7.14 5.88
C PHE A 46 -2.32 7.81 7.26
N VAL A 47 -3.32 7.44 8.08
CA VAL A 47 -3.49 7.99 9.42
C VAL A 47 -2.34 7.59 10.35
N ASP A 48 -1.92 6.33 10.32
CA ASP A 48 -0.82 5.85 11.17
C ASP A 48 0.52 6.47 10.77
N GLY A 49 0.80 6.54 9.48
CA GLY A 49 1.98 7.21 8.96
C GLY A 49 2.00 8.70 9.31
N PHE A 50 0.85 9.37 9.29
CA PHE A 50 0.72 10.76 9.71
C PHE A 50 0.98 10.95 11.21
N ILE A 51 0.38 10.11 12.06
CA ILE A 51 0.54 10.16 13.51
C ILE A 51 1.98 9.82 13.90
N ALA A 52 2.56 8.75 13.34
CA ALA A 52 3.95 8.34 13.63
C ALA A 52 4.95 9.44 13.28
N ARG A 53 4.77 10.13 12.14
CA ARG A 53 5.58 11.29 11.75
C ARG A 53 5.39 12.49 12.69
N LYS A 54 4.16 12.78 13.11
CA LYS A 54 3.85 13.92 13.98
C LYS A 54 4.42 13.76 15.39
N TYR A 55 4.44 12.55 15.93
CA TYR A 55 4.91 12.28 17.29
C TYR A 55 6.37 11.79 17.36
N SER A 56 7.07 11.67 16.22
CA SER A 56 8.43 11.10 16.13
C SER A 56 8.58 9.70 16.76
N VAL A 57 7.48 8.98 16.93
CA VAL A 57 7.45 7.60 17.44
C VAL A 57 7.45 6.66 16.24
N VAL A 58 8.58 6.62 15.53
CA VAL A 58 8.74 5.76 14.36
C VAL A 58 9.65 4.59 14.72
N SER A 59 9.08 3.38 14.78
CA SER A 59 9.87 2.16 14.96
C SER A 59 10.55 1.75 13.64
N ASP A 60 11.76 1.21 13.71
CA ASP A 60 12.48 0.76 12.51
C ASP A 60 11.79 -0.45 11.85
N PHE A 61 11.07 -1.25 12.63
CA PHE A 61 10.23 -2.34 12.13
C PHE A 61 9.04 -1.82 11.32
N GLY A 62 8.31 -0.83 11.83
CA GLY A 62 7.18 -0.20 11.12
C GLY A 62 7.62 0.47 9.81
N LYS A 63 8.78 1.15 9.80
CA LYS A 63 9.33 1.76 8.57
C LYS A 63 9.52 0.78 7.42
N ILE A 64 9.85 -0.48 7.73
CA ILE A 64 10.08 -1.52 6.74
C ILE A 64 8.75 -2.19 6.36
N LEU A 65 7.88 -2.44 7.34
CA LEU A 65 6.62 -3.14 7.12
C LEU A 65 5.55 -2.29 6.43
N ASP A 66 5.46 -0.99 6.71
CA ASP A 66 4.41 -0.13 6.13
C ASP A 66 4.47 -0.11 4.59
N PRO A 67 5.63 0.12 3.93
CA PRO A 67 5.72 0.10 2.48
C PRO A 67 5.53 -1.29 1.87
N ILE A 68 5.82 -2.35 2.62
CA ILE A 68 5.62 -3.74 2.17
C ILE A 68 4.13 -4.08 2.21
N ALA A 69 3.46 -3.78 3.32
CA ALA A 69 2.03 -4.04 3.50
C ALA A 69 1.19 -3.28 2.47
N ASP A 70 1.54 -2.02 2.19
CA ASP A 70 0.89 -1.21 1.15
C ASP A 70 1.00 -1.87 -0.25
N LYS A 71 2.22 -2.21 -0.66
CA LYS A 71 2.45 -2.88 -1.97
C LYS A 71 1.73 -4.23 -2.07
N ILE A 72 1.70 -5.00 -0.99
CA ILE A 72 1.00 -6.29 -0.96
C ILE A 72 -0.50 -6.07 -1.10
N LEU A 73 -1.09 -5.12 -0.38
CA LEU A 73 -2.53 -4.83 -0.44
C LEU A 73 -2.95 -4.42 -1.87
N VAL A 74 -2.23 -3.45 -2.46
CA VAL A 74 -2.52 -2.96 -3.82
C VAL A 74 -2.31 -4.04 -4.87
N ALA A 75 -1.20 -4.78 -4.82
CA ALA A 75 -0.93 -5.87 -5.76
C ALA A 75 -1.98 -6.99 -5.64
N SER A 76 -2.35 -7.36 -4.42
CA SER A 76 -3.38 -8.38 -4.15
C SER A 76 -4.73 -7.96 -4.74
N ALA A 77 -5.14 -6.70 -4.57
CA ALA A 77 -6.37 -6.18 -5.15
C ALA A 77 -6.35 -6.21 -6.69
N MET A 78 -5.25 -5.75 -7.30
CA MET A 78 -5.14 -5.72 -8.76
C MET A 78 -5.13 -7.13 -9.38
N ILE A 79 -4.40 -8.06 -8.77
CA ILE A 79 -4.35 -9.46 -9.23
C ILE A 79 -5.72 -10.13 -9.09
N SER A 80 -6.42 -9.88 -7.98
CA SER A 80 -7.77 -10.43 -7.77
C SER A 80 -8.76 -9.91 -8.81
N LEU A 81 -8.67 -8.63 -9.17
CA LEU A 81 -9.52 -8.04 -10.22
C LEU A 81 -9.22 -8.59 -11.62
N VAL A 82 -7.97 -8.98 -11.90
CA VAL A 82 -7.62 -9.69 -13.14
C VAL A 82 -8.24 -11.09 -13.15
N GLN A 83 -8.19 -11.81 -12.03
CA GLN A 83 -8.80 -13.15 -11.94
C GLN A 83 -10.33 -13.13 -12.05
N LEU A 84 -10.97 -12.01 -11.69
CA LEU A 84 -12.42 -11.80 -11.86
C LEU A 84 -12.78 -11.25 -13.25
N ASP A 85 -11.84 -11.20 -14.20
CA ASP A 85 -12.01 -10.62 -15.55
C ASP A 85 -12.48 -9.14 -15.54
N ARG A 86 -12.18 -8.40 -14.46
CA ARG A 86 -12.54 -6.98 -14.30
C ARG A 86 -11.43 -6.02 -14.67
N LEU A 87 -10.18 -6.51 -14.78
CA LEU A 87 -9.02 -5.73 -15.20
C LEU A 87 -8.16 -6.53 -16.19
N SER A 88 -7.60 -5.83 -17.17
CA SER A 88 -6.63 -6.42 -18.10
C SER A 88 -5.31 -6.72 -17.38
N SER A 89 -4.81 -7.94 -17.53
CA SER A 89 -3.51 -8.36 -17.01
C SER A 89 -2.36 -7.48 -17.51
N ILE A 90 -2.43 -7.00 -18.76
CA ILE A 90 -1.43 -6.10 -19.35
C ILE A 90 -1.38 -4.78 -18.58
N VAL A 91 -2.54 -4.20 -18.26
CA VAL A 91 -2.63 -2.95 -17.49
C VAL A 91 -2.03 -3.13 -16.09
N VAL A 92 -2.35 -4.25 -15.42
CA VAL A 92 -1.81 -4.55 -14.10
C VAL A 92 -0.30 -4.74 -14.13
N ILE A 93 0.24 -5.46 -15.11
CA ILE A 93 1.68 -5.65 -15.27
C ILE A 93 2.40 -4.31 -15.46
N ILE A 94 1.88 -3.42 -16.32
CA ILE A 94 2.48 -2.09 -16.55
C ILE A 94 2.45 -1.24 -15.28
N LEU A 95 1.33 -1.24 -14.55
CA LEU A 95 1.20 -0.46 -13.32
C LEU A 95 2.13 -0.97 -12.21
N LEU A 96 2.16 -2.29 -11.98
CA LEU A 96 3.06 -2.88 -10.99
C LEU A 96 4.52 -2.67 -11.38
N SER A 97 4.90 -2.94 -12.62
CA SER A 97 6.29 -2.78 -13.07
C SER A 97 6.77 -1.34 -12.92
N ARG A 98 5.92 -0.34 -13.23
CA ARG A 98 6.20 1.07 -13.00
C ARG A 98 6.41 1.37 -11.51
N GLU A 99 5.53 0.88 -10.63
CA GLU A 99 5.62 1.17 -9.19
C GLU A 99 6.90 0.56 -8.59
N PHE A 100 7.25 -0.68 -8.98
CA PHE A 100 8.51 -1.32 -8.58
C PHE A 100 9.73 -0.61 -9.16
N ALA A 101 9.73 -0.25 -10.45
CA ALA A 101 10.86 0.40 -11.10
C ALA A 101 11.15 1.79 -10.50
N VAL A 102 10.11 2.62 -10.32
CA VAL A 102 10.25 3.95 -9.71
C VAL A 102 10.73 3.84 -8.25
N GLY A 103 10.19 2.89 -7.48
CA GLY A 103 10.65 2.61 -6.13
C GLY A 103 12.12 2.19 -6.08
N ALA A 104 12.50 1.20 -6.89
CA ALA A 104 13.87 0.68 -6.93
C ALA A 104 14.88 1.74 -7.39
N LEU A 105 14.55 2.54 -8.41
CA LEU A 105 15.40 3.63 -8.87
C LEU A 105 15.62 4.69 -7.79
N ARG A 106 14.56 5.05 -7.06
CA ARG A 106 14.65 6.02 -5.96
C ARG A 106 15.53 5.50 -4.82
N ASP A 107 15.34 4.25 -4.43
CA ASP A 107 16.08 3.64 -3.34
C ASP A 107 17.56 3.46 -3.73
N PHE A 108 17.83 3.05 -4.97
CA PHE A 108 19.19 2.96 -5.53
C PHE A 108 19.89 4.33 -5.57
N ALA A 109 19.21 5.39 -6.02
CA ALA A 109 19.79 6.72 -6.07
C ALA A 109 20.08 7.30 -4.67
N SER A 110 19.16 7.09 -3.72
CA SER A 110 19.33 7.47 -2.32
C SER A 110 20.56 6.79 -1.71
N SER A 111 20.78 5.50 -2.01
CA SER A 111 21.95 4.75 -1.53
C SER A 111 23.30 5.32 -2.01
N ARG A 112 23.32 6.03 -3.15
CA ARG A 112 24.52 6.69 -3.71
C ARG A 112 24.63 8.18 -3.35
N ARG A 113 23.80 8.70 -2.43
CA ARG A 113 23.68 10.13 -2.10
C ARG A 113 23.35 11.03 -3.30
N ILE A 114 22.85 10.45 -4.39
CA ILE A 114 22.35 11.21 -5.54
C ILE A 114 20.89 11.54 -5.23
N ILE A 115 20.66 12.76 -4.78
CA ILE A 115 19.31 13.27 -4.56
C ILE A 115 18.69 13.46 -5.94
N ILE A 116 17.87 12.51 -6.40
CA ILE A 116 17.03 12.74 -7.58
C ILE A 116 15.97 13.75 -7.15
N PRO A 117 16.00 15.00 -7.66
CA PRO A 117 14.96 15.96 -7.31
C PRO A 117 13.63 15.46 -7.86
N ALA A 118 12.62 15.38 -7.00
CA ALA A 118 11.28 15.03 -7.43
C ALA A 118 10.79 16.08 -8.44
N GLY A 119 10.50 15.63 -9.67
CA GLY A 119 9.80 16.45 -10.66
C GLY A 119 8.44 16.93 -10.12
N PHE A 120 7.84 17.93 -10.77
CA PHE A 120 6.60 18.58 -10.32
C PHE A 120 5.49 17.57 -9.94
N PHE A 121 5.32 16.50 -10.72
CA PHE A 121 4.37 15.41 -10.44
C PHE A 121 4.70 14.59 -9.17
N GLY A 122 5.97 14.47 -8.81
CA GLY A 122 6.41 13.79 -7.59
C GLY A 122 6.07 14.57 -6.33
N LYS A 123 6.12 15.91 -6.39
CA LYS A 123 5.72 16.79 -5.26
C LYS A 123 4.21 16.71 -4.99
N ILE A 124 3.40 16.62 -6.05
CA ILE A 124 1.95 16.44 -5.94
C ILE A 124 1.62 15.08 -5.31
N LYS A 125 2.37 14.02 -5.64
CA LYS A 125 2.18 12.68 -5.07
C LYS A 125 2.47 12.57 -3.56
N THR A 126 3.29 13.47 -3.00
CA THR A 126 3.62 13.51 -1.56
C THR A 126 2.82 14.55 -0.76
N ALA A 127 2.01 15.38 -1.43
CA ALA A 127 1.15 16.37 -0.78
C ALA A 127 -0.22 15.80 -0.37
N PHE A 128 -0.38 14.49 -0.44
CA PHE A 128 -1.55 13.74 0.02
C PHE A 128 -1.13 12.45 0.70
#